data_AF-A0AAJ3QYY5-F1
#
_entry.id   AF-A0AAJ3QYY5-F1
#
_cell.length_a   1.000
_cell.length_b   1.000
_cell.length_c   1.000
_cell.angle_alpha   90.00
_cell.angle_beta   90.00
_cell.angle_gamma   90.00
#
_symmetry.space_group_name_H-M   'P 1'
#
loop_
_entity.id
_entity.type
_entity.pdbx_description
1 polymer ?
#
loop_
_entity_poly.entity_id
_entity_poly.type
_entity_poly.pdbx_seq_one_letter_code
_entity_poly.pdbx_strand_id
1 'polypeptide(L)'
;MIAFILSPVGRWLAGTLAALALLLAAYAYVDHRGYARAEVHYKGILAAEHAAAATARAAEIDRQAAVNNAAKAREAARIAEMQAANDDLNQKIEELQREASQDPDAGRTALGAPSVQRINKIR
;
A
#
# COMPACT_ATOMS: atom_id res chain seq x y z
N MET A 1 -28.56 13.81 72.68
CA MET A 1 -27.81 14.02 71.42
C MET A 1 -27.97 15.43 70.86
N ILE A 2 -29.18 15.98 70.74
CA ILE A 2 -29.43 17.34 70.21
C ILE A 2 -28.70 18.43 71.04
N ALA A 3 -28.67 18.30 72.38
CA ALA A 3 -27.99 19.25 73.27
C ALA A 3 -26.46 19.35 73.03
N PHE A 4 -25.82 18.27 72.56
CA PHE A 4 -24.39 18.28 72.25
C PHE A 4 -24.11 19.01 70.92
N ILE A 5 -24.96 18.80 69.91
CA ILE A 5 -24.87 19.48 68.62
C ILE A 5 -25.11 20.99 68.74
N LEU A 6 -25.94 21.44 69.69
CA LEU A 6 -26.15 22.87 69.95
C LEU A 6 -25.03 23.52 70.79
N SER A 7 -24.16 22.73 71.41
CA SER A 7 -22.99 23.26 72.13
C SER A 7 -21.98 23.88 71.13
N PRO A 8 -21.20 24.89 71.53
CA PRO A 8 -20.22 25.53 70.65
C PRO A 8 -19.24 24.52 70.00
N VAL A 9 -18.82 23.52 70.77
CA VAL A 9 -17.91 22.44 70.30
C VAL A 9 -18.62 21.51 69.31
N GLY A 10 -19.87 21.12 69.60
CA GLY A 10 -20.65 20.26 68.70
C GLY A 10 -21.00 20.94 67.37
N ARG A 11 -21.27 22.25 67.38
CA ARG A 11 -21.49 23.03 66.14
C ARG A 11 -20.23 23.10 65.28
N TRP A 12 -19.08 23.30 65.90
CA TRP A 12 -17.79 23.31 65.21
C TRP A 12 -17.48 21.94 64.59
N LEU A 13 -17.60 20.85 65.37
CA LEU A 13 -17.38 19.50 64.87
C LEU A 13 -18.34 19.12 63.73
N ALA A 14 -19.62 19.45 63.87
CA ALA A 14 -20.61 19.22 62.81
C ALA A 14 -20.33 20.05 61.56
N GLY A 15 -19.91 21.31 61.71
CA GLY A 15 -19.50 22.18 60.62
C GLY A 15 -18.28 21.65 59.88
N THR A 16 -17.25 21.19 60.60
CA THR A 16 -16.05 20.60 60.02
C THR A 16 -16.38 19.32 59.26
N LEU A 17 -17.20 18.44 59.83
CA LEU A 17 -17.65 17.20 59.15
C LEU A 17 -18.44 17.51 57.88
N ALA A 18 -19.36 18.48 57.92
CA ALA A 18 -20.11 18.90 56.75
C ALA A 18 -19.21 19.48 55.66
N ALA A 19 -18.22 20.30 56.02
CA ALA A 19 -17.24 20.84 55.08
C ALA A 19 -16.39 19.74 54.44
N LEU A 20 -15.95 18.75 55.24
CA LEU A 20 -15.16 17.62 54.73
C LEU A 20 -15.98 16.74 53.78
N ALA A 21 -17.25 16.48 54.11
CA ALA A 21 -18.16 15.75 53.24
C ALA A 21 -18.41 16.47 51.91
N LEU A 22 -18.56 17.81 51.93
CA LEU A 22 -18.68 18.62 50.72
C LEU A 22 -17.43 18.56 49.85
N LEU A 23 -16.23 18.63 50.45
CA LEU A 23 -14.98 18.52 49.72
C LEU A 23 -14.82 17.14 49.05
N LEU A 24 -15.14 16.07 49.77
CA LEU A 24 -15.10 14.71 49.23
C LEU A 24 -16.11 14.52 48.09
N ALA A 25 -17.33 15.05 48.24
CA ALA A 25 -18.35 15.01 47.19
C ALA A 25 -17.92 15.80 45.95
N ALA A 26 -17.33 16.98 46.13
CA ALA A 26 -16.80 17.79 45.03
C ALA A 26 -15.65 17.09 44.30
N TYR A 27 -14.70 16.50 45.06
CA TYR A 27 -13.60 15.72 44.50
C TYR A 27 -14.12 14.52 43.70
N ALA A 28 -14.99 13.69 44.30
CA ALA A 28 -15.55 12.51 43.64
C ALA A 28 -16.34 12.88 42.37
N TYR A 29 -17.08 14.00 42.38
CA TYR A 29 -17.81 14.47 41.20
C TYR A 29 -16.86 14.88 40.06
N VAL A 30 -15.83 15.67 40.37
CA VAL A 30 -14.86 16.14 39.37
C VAL A 30 -14.04 14.97 38.83
N ASP A 31 -13.59 14.07 39.70
CA ASP A 31 -12.80 12.90 39.35
C ASP A 31 -13.59 11.97 38.41
N HIS A 32 -14.77 11.51 38.82
CA HIS A 32 -15.56 10.59 37.99
C HIS A 32 -16.02 11.20 36.67
N ARG A 33 -16.50 12.46 36.68
CA ARG A 33 -16.93 13.11 35.44
C ARG A 33 -15.77 13.48 34.54
N GLY A 34 -14.62 13.85 35.11
CA GLY A 34 -13.39 14.14 34.39
C GLY A 34 -12.88 12.92 33.64
N TYR A 35 -12.71 11.80 34.35
CA TYR A 35 -12.25 10.55 33.75
C TYR A 35 -13.22 10.01 32.70
N ALA A 36 -14.52 10.00 32.99
CA ALA A 36 -15.51 9.51 32.01
C ALA A 36 -15.52 10.36 30.73
N ARG A 37 -15.39 11.69 30.84
CA ARG A 37 -15.30 12.58 29.67
C ARG A 37 -14.01 12.38 28.89
N ALA A 38 -12.88 12.27 29.59
CA ALA A 38 -11.59 12.03 28.96
C ALA A 38 -11.58 10.69 28.22
N GLU A 39 -12.13 9.64 28.82
CA GLU A 39 -12.24 8.32 28.20
C GLU A 39 -13.06 8.37 26.91
N VAL A 40 -14.24 9.00 26.93
CA VAL A 40 -15.08 9.15 25.72
C VAL A 40 -14.36 9.97 24.64
N HIS A 41 -13.70 11.07 25.04
CA HIS A 41 -12.97 11.93 24.11
C HIS A 41 -11.84 11.18 23.41
N TYR A 42 -10.97 10.49 24.16
CA TYR A 42 -9.86 9.74 23.59
C TYR A 42 -10.33 8.52 22.80
N LYS A 43 -11.37 7.81 23.24
CA LYS A 43 -12.00 6.75 22.43
C LYS A 43 -12.50 7.28 21.09
N GLY A 44 -13.09 8.47 21.08
CA GLY A 44 -13.52 9.13 19.85
C GLY A 44 -12.36 9.46 18.92
N ILE A 45 -11.27 10.04 19.45
CA ILE A 45 -10.06 10.34 18.69
C ILE A 45 -9.46 9.06 18.10
N LEU A 46 -9.24 8.03 18.93
CA LEU A 46 -8.70 6.75 18.49
C LEU A 46 -9.57 6.13 17.39
N ALA A 47 -10.89 6.12 17.55
CA ALA A 47 -11.79 5.60 16.53
C ALA A 47 -11.70 6.38 15.21
N ALA A 48 -11.59 7.71 15.27
CA ALA A 48 -11.43 8.55 14.09
C ALA A 48 -10.08 8.32 13.41
N GLU A 49 -8.99 8.22 14.17
CA GLU A 49 -7.65 7.92 13.65
C GLU A 49 -7.61 6.53 13.00
N HIS A 50 -8.20 5.51 13.62
CA HIS A 50 -8.30 4.17 13.05
C HIS A 50 -9.11 4.15 11.75
N ALA A 51 -10.23 4.89 11.68
CA ALA A 51 -11.03 5.00 10.47
C ALA A 51 -10.27 5.73 9.34
N ALA A 52 -9.55 6.81 9.67
CA ALA A 52 -8.72 7.53 8.72
C ALA A 52 -7.57 6.66 8.20
N ALA A 53 -6.89 5.93 9.09
CA ALA A 53 -5.81 5.01 8.72
C ALA A 53 -6.31 3.86 7.83
N ALA A 54 -7.48 3.28 8.13
CA ALA A 54 -8.10 2.24 7.31
C ALA A 54 -8.43 2.77 5.90
N THR A 55 -8.98 3.98 5.82
CA THR A 55 -9.29 4.65 4.56
C THR A 55 -8.03 4.93 3.74
N ALA A 56 -6.99 5.49 4.36
CA ALA A 56 -5.71 5.76 3.72
C ALA A 56 -5.04 4.47 3.21
N ARG A 57 -5.11 3.39 4.00
CA ARG A 57 -4.60 2.08 3.59
C ARG A 57 -5.34 1.53 2.38
N ALA A 58 -6.67 1.60 2.35
CA ALA A 58 -7.46 1.15 1.21
C ALA A 58 -7.09 1.93 -0.06
N ALA A 59 -7.01 3.27 0.04
CA ALA A 59 -6.61 4.11 -1.08
C ALA A 59 -5.21 3.78 -1.63
N GLU A 60 -4.24 3.48 -0.76
CA GLU A 60 -2.90 3.10 -1.20
C GLU A 60 -2.88 1.70 -1.84
N ILE A 61 -3.66 0.75 -1.33
CA ILE A 61 -3.84 -0.57 -1.97
C ILE A 61 -4.38 -0.39 -3.39
N ASP A 62 -5.41 0.44 -3.57
CA ASP A 62 -6.02 0.70 -4.88
C ASP A 62 -5.02 1.38 -5.82
N ARG A 63 -4.26 2.37 -5.33
CA ARG A 63 -3.20 3.04 -6.10
C ARG A 63 -2.14 2.03 -6.56
N GLN A 64 -1.66 1.17 -5.66
CA GLN A 64 -0.66 0.15 -5.99
C GLN A 64 -1.21 -0.87 -6.99
N ALA A 65 -2.45 -1.33 -6.81
CA ALA A 65 -3.10 -2.25 -7.73
C ALA A 65 -3.23 -1.64 -9.15
N ALA A 66 -3.65 -0.39 -9.25
CA ALA A 66 -3.76 0.30 -10.54
C ALA A 66 -2.41 0.41 -11.26
N VAL A 67 -1.36 0.83 -10.56
CA VAL A 67 -0.01 0.96 -11.12
C VAL A 67 0.56 -0.40 -11.53
N ASN A 68 0.39 -1.43 -10.71
CA ASN A 68 0.86 -2.78 -10.99
C ASN A 68 0.14 -3.39 -12.19
N ASN A 69 -1.17 -3.19 -12.31
CA ASN A 69 -1.95 -3.68 -13.45
C ASN A 69 -1.52 -2.97 -14.75
N ALA A 70 -1.31 -1.66 -14.70
CA ALA A 70 -0.79 -0.91 -15.83
C ALA A 70 0.62 -1.37 -16.25
N ALA A 71 1.49 -1.66 -15.28
CA ALA A 71 2.82 -2.22 -15.56
C ALA A 71 2.74 -3.61 -16.19
N LYS A 72 1.90 -4.51 -15.67
CA LYS A 72 1.66 -5.83 -16.24
C LYS A 72 1.14 -5.76 -17.68
N ALA A 73 0.23 -4.83 -17.97
CA ALA A 73 -0.30 -4.64 -19.32
C ALA A 73 0.79 -4.20 -20.31
N ARG A 74 1.66 -3.25 -19.91
CA ARG A 74 2.81 -2.83 -20.72
C ARG A 74 3.79 -3.98 -20.97
N GLU A 75 4.07 -4.77 -19.94
CA GLU A 75 4.98 -5.91 -20.07
C GLU A 75 4.40 -7.00 -20.95
N ALA A 76 3.10 -7.28 -20.85
CA ALA A 76 2.42 -8.22 -21.74
C ALA A 76 2.50 -7.78 -23.21
N ALA A 77 2.33 -6.48 -23.49
CA ALA A 77 2.50 -5.94 -24.84
C ALA A 77 3.95 -6.11 -25.34
N ARG A 78 4.95 -5.81 -24.50
CA ARG A 78 6.37 -6.01 -24.83
C ARG A 78 6.73 -7.48 -25.08
N ILE A 79 6.17 -8.40 -24.29
CA ILE A 79 6.36 -9.83 -24.50
C ILE A 79 5.77 -10.27 -25.84
N ALA A 80 4.57 -9.79 -26.20
CA ALA A 80 3.96 -10.08 -27.48
C ALA A 80 4.80 -9.54 -28.66
N GLU A 81 5.34 -8.33 -28.53
CA GLU A 81 6.27 -7.76 -29.52
C GLU A 81 7.55 -8.60 -29.66
N MET A 82 8.14 -9.03 -28.54
CA MET A 82 9.33 -9.89 -28.55
C MET A 82 9.04 -11.26 -29.17
N GLN A 83 7.86 -11.83 -28.94
CA GLN A 83 7.44 -13.09 -29.56
C GLN A 83 7.29 -12.94 -31.07
N ALA A 84 6.61 -11.89 -31.53
CA ALA A 84 6.46 -11.61 -32.96
C ALA A 84 7.83 -11.38 -33.63
N ALA A 85 8.75 -10.66 -32.97
CA ALA A 85 10.11 -10.47 -33.46
C ALA A 85 10.91 -11.78 -33.53
N ASN A 86 10.76 -12.67 -32.54
CA ASN A 86 11.39 -13.98 -32.57
C ASN A 86 10.84 -14.87 -33.70
N ASP A 87 9.53 -14.83 -33.94
CA ASP A 87 8.91 -15.59 -35.03
C ASP A 87 9.40 -15.09 -36.41
N ASP A 88 9.50 -13.78 -36.61
CA ASP A 88 10.08 -13.17 -37.82
C ASP A 88 11.56 -13.56 -37.99
N LEU A 89 12.35 -13.53 -36.92
CA LEU A 89 13.75 -13.96 -36.96
C LEU A 89 13.88 -15.44 -37.31
N ASN A 90 13.05 -16.31 -36.73
CA ASN A 90 13.05 -17.74 -37.03
C ASN A 90 12.70 -18.01 -38.49
N GLN A 91 11.70 -17.32 -39.04
CA GLN A 91 11.34 -17.42 -40.46
C GLN A 91 12.50 -17.03 -41.36
N LYS A 92 13.20 -15.92 -41.05
CA LYS A 92 14.39 -15.49 -41.80
C LYS A 92 15.54 -16.49 -41.70
N ILE A 93 15.77 -17.07 -40.53
CA ILE A 93 16.78 -18.12 -40.34
C ILE A 93 16.45 -19.34 -41.20
N GLU A 94 15.21 -19.81 -41.19
CA GLU A 94 14.79 -20.93 -42.04
C GLU A 94 14.93 -20.62 -43.52
N GLU A 95 14.58 -19.40 -43.95
CA GLU A 95 14.75 -18.96 -45.33
C GLU A 95 16.21 -18.96 -45.75
N LEU A 96 17.10 -18.37 -44.94
CA LEU A 96 18.54 -18.36 -45.19
C LEU A 96 19.15 -19.76 -45.18
N GLN A 97 18.68 -20.66 -44.29
CA GLN A 97 19.10 -22.05 -44.30
C GLN A 97 18.66 -22.79 -45.57
N ARG A 98 17.42 -22.56 -46.03
CA ARG A 98 16.94 -23.09 -47.31
C ARG A 98 17.78 -22.57 -48.47
N GLU A 99 18.05 -21.27 -48.52
CA GLU A 99 18.90 -20.67 -49.55
C GLU A 99 20.30 -21.27 -49.56
N ALA A 100 20.93 -21.41 -48.39
CA ALA A 100 22.25 -22.03 -48.25
C ALA A 100 22.26 -23.50 -48.70
N SER A 101 21.21 -24.27 -48.36
CA SER A 101 21.09 -25.68 -48.77
C SER A 101 20.90 -25.86 -50.28
N GLN A 102 20.37 -24.84 -50.95
CA GLN A 102 20.14 -24.82 -52.40
C GLN A 102 21.29 -24.15 -53.16
N ASP A 103 22.39 -23.79 -52.49
CA ASP A 103 23.50 -23.09 -53.13
C ASP A 103 24.26 -24.03 -54.09
N PRO A 104 24.19 -23.79 -55.42
CA PRO A 104 24.86 -24.64 -56.41
C PRO A 104 26.40 -24.59 -56.32
N ASP A 105 26.96 -23.58 -55.64
CA ASP A 105 28.41 -23.44 -55.44
C ASP A 105 28.87 -23.97 -54.05
N ALA A 106 27.99 -24.55 -53.21
CA ALA A 106 28.30 -24.96 -51.83
C ALA A 106 29.48 -25.95 -51.69
N GLY A 107 29.76 -26.75 -52.73
CA GLY A 107 30.87 -27.71 -52.76
C GLY A 107 32.10 -27.28 -53.55
N ARG A 108 32.13 -26.04 -54.07
CA ARG A 108 33.20 -25.56 -54.94
C ARG A 108 34.25 -24.76 -54.16
N THR A 109 35.52 -24.92 -54.53
CA THR A 109 36.66 -24.22 -53.90
C THR A 109 36.66 -22.70 -54.16
N ALA A 110 35.88 -22.22 -55.15
CA ALA A 110 35.80 -20.81 -55.51
C ALA A 110 34.33 -20.39 -55.73
N LEU A 111 34.03 -19.14 -55.36
CA LEU A 111 32.71 -18.53 -55.56
C LEU A 111 32.43 -18.33 -57.06
N GLY A 112 31.33 -18.88 -57.55
CA GLY A 112 30.87 -18.66 -58.91
C GLY A 112 30.28 -17.26 -59.11
N ALA A 113 30.17 -16.82 -60.37
CA ALA A 113 29.50 -15.57 -60.73
C ALA A 113 28.07 -15.41 -60.14
N PRO A 114 27.24 -16.48 -60.03
CA PRO A 114 25.93 -16.38 -59.36
C PRO A 114 26.04 -16.06 -57.87
N SER A 115 27.01 -16.65 -57.17
CA SER A 115 27.24 -16.43 -55.73
C SER A 115 27.70 -15.00 -55.43
N VAL A 116 28.58 -14.44 -56.27
CA VAL A 116 29.01 -13.03 -56.17
C VAL A 116 27.84 -12.06 -56.37
N GLN A 117 26.93 -12.35 -57.29
CA GLN A 117 25.72 -11.54 -57.49
C GLN A 117 24.78 -11.56 -56.28
N ARG A 118 24.60 -12.71 -55.61
CA ARG A 118 23.79 -12.78 -54.38
C ARG A 118 24.39 -11.97 -53.24
N ILE A 119 25.69 -12.10 -53.00
CA ILE A 119 26.41 -11.35 -51.95
C ILE A 119 26.28 -9.83 -52.16
N ASN A 120 26.40 -9.36 -53.40
CA ASN A 120 26.25 -7.93 -53.72
C ASN A 120 24.83 -7.38 -53.53
N LYS A 121 23.79 -8.22 -53.43
CA LYS A 121 22.41 -7.77 -53.14
C LYS A 121 22.15 -7.55 -51.64
N ILE A 122 22.98 -8.11 -50.77
CA ILE A 122 22.86 -8.00 -49.30
C ILE A 122 23.57 -6.74 -48.77
N ARG A 123 24.40 -6.10 -49.60
CA ARG A 123 25.21 -4.92 -49.27
C ARG A 123 24.45 -3.62 -49.53
#